data_AF-U4T6H6-F1
#
_entry.id   AF-U4T6H6-F1
#
_cell.length_a   1.000
_cell.length_b   1.000
_cell.length_c   1.000
_cell.angle_alpha   90.00
_cell.angle_beta   90.00
_cell.angle_gamma   90.00
#
_symmetry.space_group_name_H-M   'P 1'
#
loop_
_entity.id
_entity.type
_entity.pdbx_description
1 polymer ?
#
loop_
_entity_poly.entity_id
_entity_poly.type
_entity_poly.pdbx_seq_one_letter_code
_entity_poly.pdbx_strand_id
1 'polypeptide(L)' 'MSDNKEKTLQDYRHLVVSKDITVHLSQDQQAMILKTYDYGLNALTDIDEMLLSAVIRQLKMSIQPDA' A
#
# COMPACT_ATOMS: atom_id res chain seq x y z
N MET A 1 -3.27 28.37 12.83
CA MET A 1 -2.93 27.06 13.43
C MET A 1 -3.58 26.01 12.57
N SER A 2 -2.80 25.24 11.81
CA SER A 2 -3.35 24.14 11.01
C SER A 2 -3.54 22.97 11.96
N ASP A 3 -4.80 22.64 12.26
CA ASP A 3 -5.17 21.39 12.93
C ASP A 3 -4.58 20.24 12.12
N ASN A 4 -3.45 19.69 12.56
CA ASN A 4 -2.88 18.48 12.02
C ASN A 4 -3.69 17.30 12.57
N LYS A 5 -4.98 17.21 12.19
CA LYS A 5 -5.81 16.06 12.53
C LYS A 5 -5.24 14.86 11.80
N GLU A 6 -4.66 13.92 12.55
CA GLU A 6 -4.31 12.61 12.05
C GLU A 6 -5.55 12.01 11.38
N LYS A 7 -5.46 11.74 10.08
CA LYS A 7 -6.54 11.10 9.35
C LYS A 7 -6.68 9.67 9.88
N THR A 8 -7.90 9.30 10.23
CA THR A 8 -8.23 7.97 10.75
C THR A 8 -8.59 7.04 9.59
N LEU A 9 -8.59 5.72 9.83
CA LEU A 9 -9.13 4.76 8.85
C LEU A 9 -10.60 5.04 8.48
N GLN A 10 -11.37 5.61 9.40
CA GLN A 10 -12.78 5.93 9.19
C GLN A 10 -12.95 6.97 8.08
N ASP A 11 -12.00 7.90 7.96
CA ASP A 11 -11.97 8.92 6.90
C ASP A 11 -11.73 8.33 5.51
N TYR A 12 -11.27 7.08 5.39
CA TYR A 12 -11.03 6.42 4.10
C TYR A 12 -12.09 5.38 3.72
N ARG A 13 -12.99 5.00 4.65
CA ARG A 13 -13.99 3.95 4.40
C ARG A 13 -14.96 4.27 3.26
N HIS A 14 -15.20 5.54 2.97
CA HIS A 14 -16.05 5.95 1.85
C HIS A 14 -15.35 5.90 0.49
N LEU A 15 -14.03 5.66 0.46
CA LEU A 15 -13.20 5.59 -0.75
C LEU A 15 -12.98 4.14 -1.23
N VAL A 16 -13.30 3.15 -0.39
CA VAL A 16 -13.07 1.73 -0.71
C VAL A 16 -14.11 1.21 -1.69
N VAL A 17 -13.74 0.19 -2.47
CA VAL A 17 -14.62 -0.49 -3.42
C VAL A 17 -15.06 -1.85 -2.87
N SER A 18 -16.27 -2.31 -3.21
CA SER A 18 -16.81 -3.61 -2.80
C SER A 18 -16.41 -4.77 -3.71
N LYS A 19 -15.67 -4.51 -4.79
CA LYS A 19 -15.21 -5.49 -5.77
C LYS A 19 -13.80 -5.99 -5.43
N ASP A 20 -13.45 -7.15 -5.97
CA ASP A 20 -12.10 -7.68 -5.87
C ASP A 20 -11.08 -6.71 -6.48
N ILE A 21 -9.93 -6.60 -5.81
CA ILE A 21 -8.78 -5.82 -6.26
C ILE A 21 -7.70 -6.80 -6.69
N THR A 22 -7.33 -6.76 -7.97
CA THR A 22 -6.25 -7.58 -8.53
C THR A 22 -5.12 -6.67 -9.02
N VAL A 23 -3.88 -7.05 -8.75
CA VAL A 23 -2.66 -6.38 -9.25
C VAL A 23 -1.67 -7.42 -9.73
N HIS A 24 -0.89 -7.08 -10.76
CA HIS A 24 0.17 -7.95 -11.26
C HIS A 24 1.50 -7.58 -10.60
N LEU A 25 2.02 -8.50 -9.78
CA LEU A 25 3.25 -8.29 -9.03
C LEU A 25 4.42 -9.00 -9.70
N SER A 26 5.57 -8.31 -9.78
CA SER A 26 6.83 -8.95 -10.13
C SER A 26 7.26 -9.95 -9.06
N GLN A 27 8.19 -10.85 -9.40
CA GLN A 27 8.76 -11.79 -8.44
C GLN A 27 9.39 -11.08 -7.23
N ASP A 28 10.09 -9.96 -7.45
CA ASP A 28 10.70 -9.17 -6.38
C ASP A 28 9.65 -8.52 -5.46
N GLN A 29 8.55 -8.02 -6.03
CA GLN A 29 7.44 -7.48 -5.23
C GLN A 29 6.78 -8.56 -4.39
N GLN A 30 6.62 -9.77 -4.92
CA GLN A 30 6.10 -10.91 -4.16
C GLN A 30 7.05 -11.30 -3.03
N ALA A 31 8.35 -11.40 -3.30
CA ALA A 31 9.36 -11.73 -2.30
C ALA A 31 9.44 -10.67 -1.19
N MET A 32 9.37 -9.38 -1.56
CA MET A 32 9.34 -8.27 -0.60
C MET A 32 8.11 -8.34 0.31
N ILE A 33 6.92 -8.67 -0.21
CA ILE A 33 5.72 -8.84 0.63
C ILE A 33 5.91 -9.96 1.65
N LEU A 34 6.44 -11.11 1.23
CA LEU A 34 6.73 -12.24 2.12
C LEU A 34 7.74 -11.86 3.20
N LYS A 35 8.86 -11.24 2.81
CA LYS A 35 9.88 -10.74 3.74
C LYS A 35 9.29 -9.73 4.73
N THR A 36 8.45 -8.80 4.26
CA THR A 36 7.80 -7.80 5.10
C THR A 36 6.87 -8.45 6.12
N TYR A 37 6.15 -9.51 5.73
CA TYR A 37 5.29 -10.26 6.64
C TYR A 37 6.09 -10.99 7.71
N ASP A 38 7.18 -11.66 7.33
CA ASP A 38 8.00 -12.47 8.24
C ASP A 38 8.82 -11.64 9.24
N TYR A 39 9.37 -10.49 8.79
CA TYR A 39 10.34 -9.70 9.56
C TYR A 39 9.86 -8.30 9.94
N GLY A 40 8.69 -7.87 9.46
CA GLY A 40 8.12 -6.55 9.69
C GLY A 40 8.76 -5.44 8.85
N LEU A 41 8.13 -4.25 8.89
CA LEU A 41 8.57 -3.08 8.11
C LEU A 41 9.98 -2.59 8.47
N ASN A 42 10.41 -2.78 9.72
CA ASN A 42 11.73 -2.36 10.18
C ASN A 42 12.89 -3.14 9.54
N ALA A 43 12.59 -4.27 8.88
CA ALA A 43 13.58 -5.10 8.19
C ALA A 43 13.69 -4.79 6.68
N LEU A 44 12.97 -3.76 6.21
CA LEU A 44 13.03 -3.32 4.83
C LEU A 44 14.28 -2.48 4.57
N THR A 45 14.92 -2.77 3.45
CA THR A 45 15.94 -1.90 2.87
C THR A 45 15.26 -0.80 2.06
N ASP A 46 15.99 0.26 1.69
CA ASP A 46 15.48 1.32 0.81
C ASP A 46 14.86 0.77 -0.49
N ILE A 47 15.43 -0.30 -1.04
CA ILE A 47 14.91 -0.98 -2.23
C ILE A 47 13.57 -1.66 -1.93
N ASP A 48 13.47 -2.35 -0.79
CA ASP A 48 12.22 -2.99 -0.37
C ASP A 48 11.11 -1.96 -0.14
N GLU A 49 11.44 -0.80 0.44
CA GLU A 49 10.50 0.31 0.63
C GLU A 49 10.03 0.91 -0.70
N MET A 50 10.93 1.02 -1.69
CA MET A 50 10.56 1.44 -3.04
C MET A 50 9.61 0.43 -3.70
N LEU A 51 9.87 -0.88 -3.55
CA LEU A 51 8.98 -1.93 -4.05
C LEU A 51 7.62 -1.89 -3.35
N LEU A 52 7.58 -1.71 -2.02
CA LEU A 52 6.35 -1.60 -1.25
C LEU A 52 5.53 -0.39 -1.68
N SER A 53 6.18 0.75 -1.88
CA SER A 53 5.55 1.98 -2.38
C SER A 53 4.95 1.76 -3.78
N ALA A 54 5.64 1.02 -4.65
CA ALA A 54 5.13 0.68 -5.97
C ALA A 54 3.88 -0.23 -5.89
N VAL A 55 3.86 -1.22 -4.99
CA VAL A 55 2.68 -2.08 -4.77
C VAL A 55 1.51 -1.27 -4.21
N ILE A 56 1.73 -0.43 -3.21
CA ILE A 56 0.69 0.46 -2.64
C ILE A 56 0.10 1.36 -3.72
N ARG A 57 0.93 1.90 -4.61
CA ARG A 57 0.47 2.72 -5.74
C ARG A 57 -0.42 1.93 -6.71
N GLN A 58 -0.04 0.70 -7.06
CA GLN A 58 -0.86 -0.16 -7.92
C GLN A 58 -2.21 -0.47 -7.27
N LEU A 59 -2.21 -0.82 -5.98
CA LEU A 59 -3.44 -1.04 -5.22
C LEU A 59 -4.32 0.21 -5.16
N LYS A 60 -3.72 1.39 -4.91
CA LYS A 60 -4.44 2.68 -4.92
C LYS A 60 -5.14 2.87 -6.26
N MET A 61 -4.43 2.69 -7.38
CA MET A 61 -5.02 2.86 -8.72
C MET A 61 -6.14 1.86 -9.00
N SER A 62 -6.06 0.63 -8.47
CA SER A 62 -7.15 -0.35 -8.61
C SER A 62 -8.39 -0.02 -7.76
N ILE A 63 -8.23 0.70 -6.65
CA ILE A 63 -9.34 1.19 -5.81
C ILE A 63 -9.93 2.48 -6.41
N GLN A 64 -9.07 3.45 -6.72
CA GLN A 64 -9.42 4.77 -7.27
C GLN A 64 -8.43 5.17 -8.38
N PRO A 65 -8.78 4.97 -9.66
CA PRO A 65 -7.89 5.25 -10.79
C PRO A 65 -7.53 6.73 -10.97
N ASP A 66 -8.39 7.65 -10.48
CA ASP A 66 -8.37 9.08 -10.83
C ASP A 66 -8.16 10.03 -9.64
N ALA A 67 -7.66 9.51 -8.51
CA ALA A 67 -7.44 10.28 -7.26
C ALA A 67 -5.95 10.51 -6.94
#